data_AF-A0A1C7E8Z7-F1
#
_entry.id   AF-A0A1C7E8Z7-F1
#
_cell.length_a   1.000
_cell.length_b   1.000
_cell.length_c   1.000
_cell.angle_alpha   90.00
_cell.angle_beta   90.00
_cell.angle_gamma   90.00
#
_symmetry.space_group_name_H-M   'P 1'
#
loop_
_entity.id
_entity.type
_entity.pdbx_description
1 polymer ?
#
loop_
_entity_poly.entity_id
_entity_poly.type
_entity_poly.pdbx_seq_one_letter_code
_entity_poly.pdbx_strand_id
1 'polypeptide(L)'
;MKMTKWFGTMIAATALSITAFASTSEASVFTNFDRISGVDRYETSIKVAREGWGYHSTKDVVLVIGDNYPDALAGAPLAKKLNAPILLVKKDSVPASIMSEIGRLGAKNATILGGEGVISNKVVNQLKEKGIQVERIAGSNRSETSALIAEKVGGTSAVVASGSGYADSLSIASHAAETGKPILLTSGNGMSKEVATAVKNYKSVTIVGGESAVSAEVYKKIDETAAVSRIAGKDRYATAAAVVAKLYPSTVTDSLVASGQQFADALTGSALGAKQKKPVLLVRQAKLPPSTKDIINNKKVNNLTVIGGETAVSKEALNPNPKPAPIPVVKPSVDVRDNIITEAKKHIGTPYRWGGTTTSGFDCSGYLMYVFNKNGISIPRTTALMAQSGKPVSYSNVKIGDIVLLDLVRSTPTRPTHAGIYVGDGKIIHAGTSTGVTITPLDTSWGHWDKKIVTIRSYTD
;
A
#
# COMPACT_ATOMS: atom_id res chain seq x y z
N MET A 1 45.67 -46.86 65.63
CA MET A 1 45.77 -48.04 64.75
C MET A 1 45.50 -47.58 63.32
N LYS A 2 46.54 -47.64 62.46
CA LYS A 2 46.61 -47.46 60.99
C LYS A 2 45.63 -46.48 60.31
N MET A 3 46.18 -45.31 59.94
CA MET A 3 45.73 -44.50 58.79
C MET A 3 46.12 -45.21 57.49
N THR A 4 45.16 -45.43 56.60
CA THR A 4 45.39 -45.76 55.19
C THR A 4 44.70 -44.71 54.32
N LYS A 5 45.54 -43.94 53.60
CA LYS A 5 45.16 -43.00 52.56
C LYS A 5 44.51 -43.74 51.40
N TRP A 6 43.37 -43.26 50.92
CA TRP A 6 42.82 -43.67 49.63
C TRP A 6 42.76 -42.46 48.70
N PHE A 7 43.46 -42.57 47.58
CA PHE A 7 43.50 -41.61 46.49
C PHE A 7 42.21 -41.72 45.68
N GLY A 8 41.34 -40.71 45.77
CA GLY A 8 40.19 -40.53 44.90
C GLY A 8 40.52 -39.56 43.77
N THR A 9 40.67 -40.08 42.57
CA THR A 9 40.95 -39.36 41.32
C THR A 9 39.81 -38.38 41.01
N MET A 10 40.10 -37.07 41.01
CA MET A 10 39.17 -36.03 40.56
C MET A 10 39.06 -36.10 39.03
N ILE A 11 37.95 -36.65 38.51
CA ILE A 11 37.56 -36.49 37.11
C ILE A 11 36.90 -35.11 36.99
N ALA A 12 37.60 -34.16 36.39
CA ALA A 12 37.06 -32.86 36.02
C ALA A 12 36.06 -33.06 34.86
N ALA A 13 34.76 -33.08 35.18
CA ALA A 13 33.70 -33.02 34.19
C ALA A 13 33.65 -31.59 33.62
N THR A 14 34.22 -31.39 32.43
CA THR A 14 34.03 -30.19 31.63
C THR A 14 32.60 -30.17 31.11
N ALA A 15 31.72 -29.45 31.81
CA ALA A 15 30.39 -29.14 31.30
C ALA A 15 30.53 -28.18 30.10
N LEU A 16 30.53 -28.74 28.88
CA LEU A 16 30.24 -27.96 27.68
C LEU A 16 28.81 -27.43 27.82
N SER A 17 28.69 -26.18 28.19
CA SER A 17 27.44 -25.43 28.10
C SER A 17 27.14 -25.23 26.62
N ILE A 18 26.35 -26.14 26.06
CA ILE A 18 25.71 -25.94 24.77
C ILE A 18 24.75 -24.77 24.98
N THR A 19 25.20 -23.58 24.60
CA THR A 19 24.32 -22.43 24.43
C THR A 19 23.39 -22.80 23.27
N ALA A 20 22.15 -23.13 23.61
CA ALA A 20 21.09 -23.25 22.64
C ALA A 20 20.97 -21.89 21.94
N PHE A 21 21.49 -21.79 20.72
CA PHE A 21 21.17 -20.69 19.84
C PHE A 21 19.65 -20.67 19.70
N ALA A 22 19.03 -19.59 20.20
CA ALA A 22 17.61 -19.37 20.08
C ALA A 22 17.22 -19.55 18.61
N SER A 23 16.28 -20.47 18.35
CA SER A 23 15.71 -20.68 17.03
C SER A 23 15.24 -19.32 16.50
N THR A 24 15.87 -18.83 15.43
CA THR A 24 15.36 -17.67 14.71
C THR A 24 13.96 -18.01 14.24
N SER A 25 12.94 -17.37 14.81
CA SER A 25 11.55 -17.60 14.41
C SER A 25 11.46 -17.40 12.90
N GLU A 26 11.06 -18.46 12.19
CA GLU A 26 10.84 -18.42 10.76
C GLU A 26 9.98 -17.18 10.43
N ALA A 27 10.25 -16.54 9.30
CA ALA A 27 9.43 -15.42 8.85
C ALA A 27 7.97 -15.85 8.83
N SER A 28 7.06 -15.06 9.40
CA SER A 28 5.63 -15.30 9.28
C SER A 28 5.29 -15.12 7.80
N VAL A 29 5.17 -16.23 7.09
CA VAL A 29 4.92 -16.21 5.65
C VAL A 29 3.42 -16.27 5.44
N PHE A 30 2.82 -15.17 4.97
CA PHE A 30 1.46 -15.21 4.45
C PHE A 30 1.53 -15.56 2.97
N THR A 31 1.35 -16.84 2.66
CA THR A 31 1.32 -17.32 1.28
C THR A 31 0.00 -16.99 0.57
N ASN A 32 -1.10 -16.97 1.34
CA ASN A 32 -2.43 -16.60 0.86
C ASN A 32 -2.96 -15.43 1.70
N PHE A 33 -3.37 -14.36 1.02
CA PHE A 33 -4.04 -13.21 1.61
C PHE A 33 -4.96 -12.59 0.57
N ASP A 34 -6.07 -12.03 1.02
CA ASP A 34 -6.98 -11.29 0.15
C ASP A 34 -6.40 -9.91 -0.17
N ARG A 35 -6.75 -9.36 -1.33
CA ARG A 35 -6.35 -8.01 -1.71
C ARG A 35 -7.53 -7.21 -2.23
N ILE A 36 -7.74 -6.05 -1.63
CA ILE A 36 -8.70 -5.04 -2.06
C ILE A 36 -7.91 -3.89 -2.67
N SER A 37 -7.88 -3.81 -4.01
CA SER A 37 -7.11 -2.80 -4.73
C SER A 37 -7.68 -2.50 -6.11
N GLY A 38 -7.63 -1.24 -6.51
CA GLY A 38 -7.94 -0.76 -7.86
C GLY A 38 -6.70 -0.33 -8.65
N VAL A 39 -6.89 0.13 -9.88
CA VAL A 39 -5.79 0.68 -10.71
C VAL A 39 -5.22 1.96 -10.13
N ASP A 40 -6.00 2.66 -9.29
CA ASP A 40 -5.61 3.83 -8.54
C ASP A 40 -6.31 3.88 -7.17
N ARG A 41 -6.02 4.93 -6.39
CA ARG A 41 -6.60 5.17 -5.06
C ARG A 41 -8.12 5.35 -5.09
N TYR A 42 -8.67 5.90 -6.17
CA TYR A 42 -10.10 6.15 -6.31
C TYR A 42 -10.83 4.81 -6.47
N GLU A 43 -10.35 3.95 -7.36
CA GLU A 43 -10.91 2.61 -7.52
C GLU A 43 -10.65 1.72 -6.28
N THR A 44 -9.50 1.84 -5.61
CA THR A 44 -9.29 1.16 -4.31
C THR A 44 -10.36 1.58 -3.30
N SER A 45 -10.67 2.88 -3.18
CA SER A 45 -11.73 3.36 -2.28
C SER A 45 -13.12 2.79 -2.61
N ILE A 46 -13.42 2.60 -3.90
CA ILE A 46 -14.65 1.94 -4.37
C ILE A 46 -14.68 0.48 -3.94
N LYS A 47 -13.57 -0.26 -4.12
CA LYS A 47 -13.51 -1.68 -3.75
C LYS A 47 -13.59 -1.88 -2.25
N VAL A 48 -12.98 -1.00 -1.46
CA VAL A 48 -13.15 -0.98 0.01
C VAL A 48 -14.61 -0.71 0.38
N ALA A 49 -15.28 0.22 -0.29
CA ALA A 49 -16.71 0.47 -0.07
C ALA A 49 -17.58 -0.74 -0.43
N ARG A 50 -17.27 -1.46 -1.52
CA ARG A 50 -18.02 -2.68 -1.92
C ARG A 50 -17.85 -3.83 -0.95
N GLU A 51 -16.66 -3.98 -0.36
CA GLU A 51 -16.39 -4.98 0.66
C GLU A 51 -17.21 -4.73 1.93
N GLY A 52 -17.31 -3.47 2.37
CA GLY A 52 -18.00 -3.14 3.61
C GLY A 52 -19.51 -2.90 3.45
N TRP A 53 -19.96 -2.41 2.30
CA TRP A 53 -21.30 -1.87 2.11
C TRP A 53 -21.97 -2.44 0.84
N GLY A 54 -23.05 -3.20 1.03
CA GLY A 54 -23.89 -3.76 -0.04
C GLY A 54 -24.65 -2.70 -0.86
N TYR A 55 -25.46 -3.16 -1.82
CA TYR A 55 -26.33 -2.30 -2.64
C TYR A 55 -27.39 -1.61 -1.76
N HIS A 56 -27.59 -0.29 -1.91
CA HIS A 56 -28.53 0.50 -1.09
C HIS A 56 -28.35 0.35 0.44
N SER A 57 -27.15 0.02 0.92
CA SER A 57 -26.91 -0.30 2.33
C SER A 57 -26.60 0.91 3.22
N THR A 58 -26.40 2.09 2.64
CA THR A 58 -26.16 3.32 3.40
C THR A 58 -26.69 4.56 2.69
N LYS A 59 -27.18 5.51 3.48
CA LYS A 59 -27.66 6.80 2.98
C LYS A 59 -26.55 7.86 2.96
N ASP A 60 -25.40 7.55 3.55
CA ASP A 60 -24.35 8.52 3.84
C ASP A 60 -23.01 8.07 3.22
N VAL A 61 -22.27 9.02 2.66
CA VAL A 61 -20.88 8.85 2.24
C VAL A 61 -20.01 9.95 2.84
N VAL A 62 -18.79 9.60 3.23
CA VAL A 62 -17.78 10.60 3.60
C VAL A 62 -16.83 10.79 2.43
N LEU A 63 -16.66 12.03 1.98
CA LEU A 63 -15.82 12.38 0.83
C LEU A 63 -14.59 13.13 1.31
N VAL A 64 -13.43 12.67 0.86
CA VAL A 64 -12.14 13.28 1.17
C VAL A 64 -11.30 13.40 -0.10
N ILE A 65 -10.32 14.31 -0.10
CA ILE A 65 -9.44 14.52 -1.24
C ILE A 65 -8.53 13.30 -1.44
N GLY A 66 -8.41 12.82 -2.68
CA GLY A 66 -7.56 11.69 -3.01
C GLY A 66 -6.07 12.05 -3.05
N ASP A 67 -5.75 13.28 -3.46
CA ASP A 67 -4.38 13.70 -3.79
C ASP A 67 -3.61 14.33 -2.60
N ASN A 68 -4.31 14.61 -1.50
CA ASN A 68 -3.75 15.18 -0.27
C ASN A 68 -4.42 14.54 0.96
N TYR A 69 -3.95 14.79 2.17
CA TYR A 69 -4.42 14.09 3.38
C TYR A 69 -4.72 14.90 4.66
N PRO A 70 -4.53 16.23 4.77
CA PRO A 70 -4.46 16.88 6.07
C PRO A 70 -5.76 16.77 6.88
N ASP A 71 -6.91 16.90 6.22
CA ASP A 71 -8.23 16.90 6.88
C ASP A 71 -8.84 15.49 7.01
N ALA A 72 -8.35 14.56 6.18
CA ALA A 72 -8.96 13.25 6.00
C ALA A 72 -8.66 12.29 7.17
N LEU A 73 -7.58 12.53 7.92
CA LEU A 73 -7.06 11.64 8.97
C LEU A 73 -8.00 11.48 10.16
N ALA A 74 -8.87 12.46 10.41
CA ALA A 74 -9.88 12.42 11.47
C ALA A 74 -11.22 11.86 10.98
N GLY A 75 -11.33 11.48 9.71
CA GLY A 75 -12.61 11.11 9.08
C GLY A 75 -13.15 9.73 9.45
N ALA A 76 -12.28 8.78 9.84
CA ALA A 76 -12.71 7.40 10.10
C ALA A 76 -13.75 7.26 11.23
N PRO A 77 -13.60 7.92 12.40
CA PRO A 77 -14.65 7.88 13.42
C PRO A 77 -15.98 8.45 12.98
N LEU A 78 -15.98 9.52 12.19
CA LEU A 78 -17.20 10.09 11.64
C LEU A 78 -17.85 9.15 10.62
N ALA A 79 -17.05 8.58 9.72
CA ALA A 79 -17.53 7.59 8.74
C ALA A 79 -18.18 6.38 9.43
N LYS A 80 -17.56 5.87 10.50
CA LYS A 80 -18.15 4.78 11.31
C LYS A 80 -19.45 5.19 12.00
N LYS A 81 -19.52 6.40 12.57
CA LYS A 81 -20.74 6.94 13.20
C LYS A 81 -21.90 7.04 12.20
N LEU A 82 -21.62 7.46 10.97
CA LEU A 82 -22.60 7.55 9.88
C LEU A 82 -22.89 6.21 9.20
N ASN A 83 -22.20 5.12 9.59
CA ASN A 83 -22.20 3.85 8.85
C ASN A 83 -21.94 4.07 7.34
N ALA A 84 -20.96 4.91 7.02
CA ALA A 84 -20.63 5.37 5.68
C ALA A 84 -19.22 4.90 5.27
N PRO A 85 -18.99 4.57 3.99
CA PRO A 85 -17.64 4.42 3.47
C PRO A 85 -16.97 5.79 3.33
N ILE A 86 -15.64 5.78 3.34
CA ILE A 86 -14.82 6.92 2.90
C ILE A 86 -14.51 6.71 1.41
N LEU A 87 -14.94 7.66 0.57
CA LEU A 87 -14.64 7.68 -0.86
C LEU A 87 -13.71 8.86 -1.18
N LEU A 88 -12.81 8.65 -2.15
CA LEU A 88 -11.86 9.66 -2.57
C LEU A 88 -12.40 10.46 -3.76
N VAL A 89 -12.22 11.77 -3.75
CA VAL A 89 -12.56 12.67 -4.87
C VAL A 89 -11.35 13.51 -5.28
N LYS A 90 -11.40 14.11 -6.49
CA LYS A 90 -10.39 15.07 -6.92
C LYS A 90 -10.77 16.46 -6.41
N LYS A 91 -9.81 17.40 -6.40
CA LYS A 91 -10.05 18.78 -5.95
C LYS A 91 -11.27 19.41 -6.61
N ASP A 92 -11.36 19.28 -7.94
CA ASP A 92 -12.35 19.99 -8.76
C ASP A 92 -13.38 19.06 -9.41
N SER A 93 -13.36 17.76 -9.11
CA SER A 93 -14.31 16.83 -9.70
C SER A 93 -14.53 15.56 -8.86
N VAL A 94 -15.76 15.04 -8.93
CA VAL A 94 -16.08 13.68 -8.53
C VAL A 94 -15.83 12.76 -9.74
N PRO A 95 -14.90 11.79 -9.66
CA PRO A 95 -14.74 10.81 -10.73
C PRO A 95 -16.05 10.08 -11.03
N ALA A 96 -16.34 9.80 -12.30
CA ALA A 96 -17.60 9.14 -12.70
C ALA A 96 -17.80 7.78 -12.02
N SER A 97 -16.71 7.05 -11.77
CA SER A 97 -16.71 5.79 -11.01
C SER A 97 -17.15 5.98 -9.55
N ILE A 98 -16.72 7.07 -8.91
CA ILE A 98 -17.13 7.43 -7.54
C ILE A 98 -18.60 7.85 -7.51
N MET A 99 -19.05 8.65 -8.48
CA MET A 99 -20.47 9.02 -8.58
C MET A 99 -21.37 7.80 -8.78
N SER A 100 -20.92 6.84 -9.59
CA SER A 100 -21.63 5.56 -9.80
C SER A 100 -21.67 4.73 -8.51
N GLU A 101 -20.58 4.73 -7.74
CA GLU A 101 -20.51 4.04 -6.45
C GLU A 101 -21.42 4.68 -5.40
N ILE A 102 -21.51 6.01 -5.33
CA ILE A 102 -22.48 6.74 -4.50
C ILE A 102 -23.92 6.29 -4.84
N GLY A 103 -24.23 6.18 -6.13
CA GLY A 103 -25.51 5.64 -6.61
C GLY A 103 -25.75 4.18 -6.18
N ARG A 104 -24.76 3.29 -6.35
CA ARG A 104 -24.83 1.88 -5.93
C ARG A 104 -25.12 1.75 -4.43
N LEU A 105 -24.48 2.58 -3.61
CA LEU A 105 -24.65 2.60 -2.16
C LEU A 105 -26.05 3.06 -1.74
N GLY A 106 -26.78 3.75 -2.62
CA GLY A 106 -28.07 4.38 -2.32
C GLY A 106 -27.94 5.67 -1.52
N ALA A 107 -26.74 6.26 -1.51
CA ALA A 107 -26.46 7.43 -0.68
C ALA A 107 -27.26 8.65 -1.13
N LYS A 108 -27.75 9.42 -0.16
CA LYS A 108 -28.49 10.66 -0.32
C LYS A 108 -27.79 11.85 0.33
N ASN A 109 -26.85 11.58 1.22
CA ASN A 109 -26.06 12.57 1.93
C ASN A 109 -24.56 12.34 1.66
N ALA A 110 -23.83 13.41 1.45
CA ALA A 110 -22.38 13.42 1.35
C ALA A 110 -21.79 14.40 2.36
N THR A 111 -20.96 13.91 3.27
CA THR A 111 -20.17 14.76 4.17
C THR A 111 -18.77 14.94 3.59
N ILE A 112 -18.45 16.15 3.17
CA ILE A 112 -17.12 16.53 2.65
C ILE A 112 -16.24 16.96 3.81
N LEU A 113 -15.05 16.38 3.93
CA LEU A 113 -14.04 16.79 4.91
C LEU A 113 -12.95 17.62 4.23
N GLY A 114 -12.82 18.87 4.67
CA GLY A 114 -11.84 19.82 4.16
C GLY A 114 -12.45 21.02 3.46
N GLY A 115 -11.71 22.12 3.50
CA GLY A 115 -12.14 23.41 2.97
C GLY A 115 -12.21 23.44 1.43
N GLU A 116 -12.73 24.54 0.89
CA GLU A 116 -12.83 24.74 -0.56
C GLU A 116 -11.47 24.69 -1.28
N GLY A 117 -10.42 25.12 -0.59
CA GLY A 117 -9.04 25.02 -1.07
C GLY A 117 -8.56 23.57 -1.30
N VAL A 118 -9.20 22.59 -0.66
CA VAL A 118 -8.87 21.16 -0.74
C VAL A 118 -9.84 20.41 -1.66
N ILE A 119 -11.15 20.66 -1.49
CA ILE A 119 -12.23 20.13 -2.33
C ILE A 119 -13.12 21.30 -2.72
N SER A 120 -13.07 21.75 -3.97
CA SER A 120 -13.74 22.97 -4.41
C SER A 120 -15.26 22.83 -4.44
N ASN A 121 -15.97 23.96 -4.59
CA ASN A 121 -17.42 23.95 -4.73
C ASN A 121 -17.91 23.31 -6.04
N LYS A 122 -17.02 23.05 -7.02
CA LYS A 122 -17.37 22.26 -8.20
C LYS A 122 -17.81 20.85 -7.83
N VAL A 123 -17.13 20.22 -6.88
CA VAL A 123 -17.51 18.90 -6.34
C VAL A 123 -18.87 18.96 -5.66
N VAL A 124 -19.11 19.99 -4.84
CA VAL A 124 -20.40 20.21 -4.17
C VAL A 124 -21.53 20.32 -5.20
N ASN A 125 -21.32 21.11 -6.25
CA ASN A 125 -22.32 21.32 -7.29
C ASN A 125 -22.62 20.01 -8.05
N GLN A 126 -21.60 19.23 -8.42
CA GLN A 126 -21.79 17.93 -9.07
C GLN A 126 -22.60 16.94 -8.23
N LEU A 127 -22.44 16.97 -6.90
CA LEU A 127 -23.24 16.13 -5.98
C LEU A 127 -24.69 16.62 -5.89
N LYS A 128 -24.89 17.94 -5.75
CA LYS A 128 -26.22 18.55 -5.69
C LYS A 128 -27.03 18.34 -6.97
N GLU A 129 -26.39 18.41 -8.14
CA GLU A 129 -27.00 18.09 -9.44
C GLU A 129 -27.51 16.64 -9.52
N LYS A 130 -26.97 15.74 -8.70
CA LYS A 130 -27.44 14.35 -8.55
C LYS A 130 -28.44 14.17 -7.41
N GLY A 131 -28.92 15.26 -6.82
CA GLY A 131 -29.87 15.24 -5.70
C GLY A 131 -29.26 14.78 -4.38
N ILE A 132 -27.93 14.84 -4.23
CA ILE A 132 -27.23 14.51 -3.00
C ILE A 132 -27.15 15.75 -2.11
N GLN A 133 -27.60 15.62 -0.86
CA GLN A 133 -27.43 16.64 0.16
C GLN A 133 -25.97 16.69 0.61
N VAL A 134 -25.38 17.88 0.67
CA VAL A 134 -23.95 18.03 0.97
C VAL A 134 -23.77 18.82 2.26
N GLU A 135 -23.09 18.21 3.23
CA GLU A 135 -22.54 18.89 4.40
C GLU A 135 -21.02 19.01 4.22
N ARG A 136 -20.44 20.17 4.52
CA ARG A 136 -18.99 20.36 4.53
C ARG A 136 -18.53 20.61 5.97
N ILE A 137 -17.54 19.84 6.42
CA ILE A 137 -16.85 20.05 7.69
C ILE A 137 -15.43 20.50 7.38
N ALA A 138 -15.11 21.75 7.70
CA ALA A 138 -13.81 22.34 7.42
C ALA A 138 -13.54 23.48 8.40
N GLY A 139 -12.33 23.50 8.95
CA GLY A 139 -11.78 24.65 9.63
C GLY A 139 -10.73 25.35 8.76
N SER A 140 -10.10 26.39 9.32
CA SER A 140 -9.01 27.15 8.72
C SER A 140 -7.72 26.32 8.57
N ASN A 141 -7.60 25.26 9.35
CA ASN A 141 -6.48 24.32 9.34
C ASN A 141 -6.91 22.92 9.81
N ARG A 142 -6.01 21.94 9.71
CA ARG A 142 -6.30 20.54 10.07
C ARG A 142 -6.69 20.33 11.53
N SER A 143 -6.18 21.16 12.44
CA SER A 143 -6.50 21.08 13.87
C SER A 143 -7.94 21.53 14.12
N GLU A 144 -8.34 22.65 13.53
CA GLU A 144 -9.72 23.13 13.57
C GLU A 144 -10.68 22.15 12.87
N THR A 145 -10.35 21.67 11.66
CA THR A 145 -11.16 20.64 10.98
C THR A 145 -11.34 19.40 11.85
N SER A 146 -10.26 18.92 12.52
CA SER A 146 -10.35 17.76 13.41
C SER A 146 -11.21 18.01 14.64
N ALA A 147 -11.22 19.23 15.20
CA ALA A 147 -12.08 19.61 16.31
C ALA A 147 -13.56 19.63 15.90
N LEU A 148 -13.88 20.18 14.73
CA LEU A 148 -15.24 20.19 14.18
C LEU A 148 -15.73 18.77 13.87
N ILE A 149 -14.86 17.90 13.33
CA ILE A 149 -15.17 16.48 13.18
C ILE A 149 -15.42 15.84 14.56
N ALA A 150 -14.61 16.19 15.56
CA ALA A 150 -14.73 15.65 16.90
C ALA A 150 -16.06 15.98 17.58
N GLU A 151 -16.59 17.19 17.38
CA GLU A 151 -17.94 17.58 17.81
C GLU A 151 -19.01 16.71 17.16
N LYS A 152 -18.89 16.45 15.85
CA LYS A 152 -19.83 15.59 15.11
C LYS A 152 -19.75 14.13 15.54
N VAL A 153 -18.57 13.63 15.92
CA VAL A 153 -18.39 12.27 16.44
C VAL A 153 -18.95 12.15 17.87
N GLY A 154 -18.60 13.09 18.76
CA GLY A 154 -18.97 13.07 20.17
C GLY A 154 -18.11 12.09 21.00
N GLY A 155 -18.70 11.48 22.04
CA GLY A 155 -18.03 10.51 22.90
C GLY A 155 -17.47 11.10 24.20
N THR A 156 -16.98 10.25 25.09
CA THR A 156 -16.43 10.63 26.41
C THR A 156 -14.91 10.57 26.47
N SER A 157 -14.27 10.04 25.43
CA SER A 157 -12.81 9.93 25.30
C SER A 157 -12.39 10.31 23.88
N ALA A 158 -11.20 10.88 23.74
CA ALA A 158 -10.64 11.28 22.45
C ALA A 158 -9.23 10.70 22.22
N VAL A 159 -8.79 10.78 20.97
CA VAL A 159 -7.42 10.51 20.56
C VAL A 159 -6.77 11.81 20.11
N VAL A 160 -5.52 12.05 20.52
CA VAL A 160 -4.71 13.16 20.01
C VAL A 160 -3.53 12.56 19.24
N ALA A 161 -3.33 12.99 18.00
CA ALA A 161 -2.22 12.56 17.16
C ALA A 161 -1.61 13.77 16.43
N SER A 162 -0.41 13.58 15.87
CA SER A 162 0.20 14.62 15.04
C SER A 162 -0.63 14.85 13.79
N GLY A 163 -0.90 16.12 13.48
CA GLY A 163 -1.42 16.56 12.20
C GLY A 163 -0.32 16.73 11.16
N SER A 164 0.95 16.91 11.55
CA SER A 164 2.07 17.15 10.61
C SER A 164 2.43 15.90 9.79
N GLY A 165 2.16 14.71 10.32
CA GLY A 165 2.26 13.43 9.63
C GLY A 165 0.94 12.65 9.72
N TYR A 166 0.78 11.63 8.87
CA TYR A 166 -0.44 10.80 8.85
C TYR A 166 -0.31 9.49 9.61
N ALA A 167 0.91 9.04 9.90
CA ALA A 167 1.12 7.64 10.24
C ALA A 167 0.56 7.28 11.63
N ASP A 168 0.71 8.17 12.61
CA ASP A 168 0.19 7.95 13.96
C ASP A 168 -1.35 7.99 14.00
N SER A 169 -1.97 8.93 13.30
CA SER A 169 -3.43 9.01 13.20
C SER A 169 -4.03 7.82 12.43
N LEU A 170 -3.41 7.38 11.33
CA LEU A 170 -3.85 6.17 10.62
C LEU A 170 -3.69 4.91 11.46
N SER A 171 -2.64 4.83 12.29
CA SER A 171 -2.37 3.65 13.12
C SER A 171 -3.47 3.36 14.15
N ILE A 172 -4.20 4.39 14.58
CA ILE A 172 -5.28 4.31 15.56
C ILE A 172 -6.68 4.49 14.94
N ALA A 173 -6.77 4.92 13.68
CA ALA A 173 -8.02 5.30 13.02
C ALA A 173 -9.12 4.24 13.11
N SER A 174 -8.78 2.96 12.83
CA SER A 174 -9.74 1.85 12.89
C SER A 174 -10.32 1.67 14.30
N HIS A 175 -9.45 1.61 15.32
CA HIS A 175 -9.86 1.45 16.71
C HIS A 175 -10.61 2.66 17.25
N ALA A 176 -10.12 3.88 16.95
CA ALA A 176 -10.79 5.12 17.32
C ALA A 176 -12.21 5.15 16.75
N ALA A 177 -12.36 4.77 15.49
CA ALA A 177 -13.66 4.70 14.85
C ALA A 177 -14.56 3.60 15.46
N GLU A 178 -14.03 2.39 15.65
CA GLU A 178 -14.74 1.28 16.28
C GLU A 178 -15.29 1.65 17.67
N THR A 179 -14.48 2.37 18.46
CA THR A 179 -14.81 2.76 19.84
C THR A 179 -15.46 4.13 19.97
N GLY A 180 -15.83 4.76 18.86
CA GLY A 180 -16.51 6.06 18.85
C GLY A 180 -15.68 7.21 19.42
N LYS A 181 -14.35 7.12 19.35
CA LYS A 181 -13.42 8.15 19.81
C LYS A 181 -13.03 9.06 18.64
N PRO A 182 -13.24 10.37 18.74
CA PRO A 182 -12.75 11.30 17.75
C PRO A 182 -11.22 11.40 17.77
N ILE A 183 -10.65 11.80 16.63
CA ILE A 183 -9.22 12.03 16.47
C ILE A 183 -9.02 13.54 16.31
N LEU A 184 -8.33 14.14 17.27
CA LEU A 184 -7.88 15.52 17.27
C LEU A 184 -6.44 15.58 16.77
N LEU A 185 -6.17 16.49 15.84
CA LEU A 185 -4.87 16.63 15.19
C LEU A 185 -4.14 17.85 15.72
N THR A 186 -3.00 17.66 16.39
CA THR A 186 -2.16 18.77 16.87
C THR A 186 -1.02 19.08 15.91
N SER A 187 -0.59 20.33 15.84
CA SER A 187 0.66 20.69 15.16
C SER A 187 1.88 20.18 15.95
N GLY A 188 2.94 19.77 15.27
CA GLY A 188 4.16 19.24 15.91
C GLY A 188 4.94 20.25 16.77
N ASN A 189 4.67 21.55 16.61
CA ASN A 189 5.28 22.66 17.37
C ASN A 189 4.44 23.09 18.60
N GLY A 190 3.43 22.32 18.99
CA GLY A 190 2.61 22.58 20.17
C GLY A 190 1.13 22.38 19.94
N MET A 191 0.34 22.53 21.01
CA MET A 191 -1.11 22.33 20.99
C MET A 191 -1.82 23.58 20.47
N SER A 192 -2.50 23.46 19.34
CA SER A 192 -3.40 24.50 18.80
C SER A 192 -4.52 24.83 19.79
N LYS A 193 -5.03 26.06 19.77
CA LYS A 193 -6.12 26.53 20.65
C LYS A 193 -7.39 25.70 20.47
N GLU A 194 -7.66 25.26 19.25
CA GLU A 194 -8.85 24.48 18.88
C GLU A 194 -8.80 23.12 19.54
N VAL A 195 -7.67 22.42 19.44
CA VAL A 195 -7.46 21.12 20.11
C VAL A 195 -7.45 21.30 21.63
N ALA A 196 -6.81 22.35 22.16
CA ALA A 196 -6.81 22.65 23.60
C ALA A 196 -8.22 22.92 24.16
N THR A 197 -9.11 23.48 23.33
CA THR A 197 -10.51 23.69 23.70
C THR A 197 -11.28 22.37 23.62
N ALA A 198 -11.11 21.62 22.53
CA ALA A 198 -11.81 20.36 22.30
C ALA A 198 -11.50 19.30 23.36
N VAL A 199 -10.24 19.16 23.80
CA VAL A 199 -9.85 18.12 24.78
C VAL A 199 -10.57 18.24 26.11
N LYS A 200 -10.99 19.45 26.51
CA LYS A 200 -11.70 19.70 27.78
C LYS A 200 -13.07 19.03 27.84
N ASN A 201 -13.62 18.66 26.69
CA ASN A 201 -14.91 17.97 26.60
C ASN A 201 -14.81 16.45 26.86
N TYR A 202 -13.59 15.92 27.02
CA TYR A 202 -13.36 14.48 27.16
C TYR A 202 -12.77 14.15 28.53
N LYS A 203 -13.24 13.05 29.13
CA LYS A 203 -12.75 12.57 30.43
C LYS A 203 -11.37 11.93 30.34
N SER A 204 -11.06 11.34 29.19
CA SER A 204 -9.76 10.73 28.93
C SER A 204 -9.29 10.91 27.49
N VAL A 205 -7.98 11.04 27.34
CA VAL A 205 -7.33 11.28 26.05
C VAL A 205 -6.20 10.28 25.85
N THR A 206 -6.17 9.63 24.69
CA THR A 206 -5.03 8.80 24.28
C THR A 206 -4.20 9.55 23.26
N ILE A 207 -2.95 9.86 23.60
CA ILE A 207 -1.98 10.40 22.65
C ILE A 207 -1.36 9.24 21.86
N VAL A 208 -1.37 9.34 20.53
CA VAL A 208 -0.72 8.38 19.65
C VAL A 208 0.41 9.07 18.90
N GLY A 209 1.62 8.51 19.05
CA GLY A 209 2.87 9.08 18.53
C GLY A 209 3.87 9.42 19.64
N GLY A 210 5.15 9.39 19.29
CA GLY A 210 6.24 9.77 20.19
C GLY A 210 6.29 11.27 20.48
N GLU A 211 7.22 11.70 21.34
CA GLU A 211 7.36 13.12 21.70
C GLU A 211 7.75 14.03 20.52
N SER A 212 8.42 13.49 19.51
CA SER A 212 8.71 14.23 18.26
C SER A 212 7.46 14.50 17.42
N ALA A 213 6.38 13.73 17.60
CA ALA A 213 5.12 13.88 16.89
C ALA A 213 4.10 14.69 17.70
N VAL A 214 4.04 14.44 19.01
CA VAL A 214 3.20 15.14 19.99
C VAL A 214 4.05 15.38 21.24
N SER A 215 4.50 16.62 21.44
CA SER A 215 5.51 16.96 22.48
C SER A 215 5.06 16.67 23.91
N ALA A 216 6.02 16.61 24.83
CA ALA A 216 5.77 16.50 26.26
C ALA A 216 4.94 17.69 26.80
N GLU A 217 5.08 18.88 26.20
CA GLU A 217 4.29 20.05 26.54
C GLU A 217 2.81 19.86 26.19
N VAL A 218 2.51 19.27 25.02
CA VAL A 218 1.13 18.93 24.65
C VAL A 218 0.56 17.90 25.62
N TYR A 219 1.34 16.89 26.00
CA TYR A 219 0.94 15.91 27.01
C TYR A 219 0.54 16.59 28.32
N LYS A 220 1.42 17.44 28.87
CA LYS A 220 1.18 18.15 30.13
C LYS A 220 -0.09 18.99 30.09
N LYS A 221 -0.31 19.75 29.01
CA LYS A 221 -1.53 20.55 28.83
C LYS A 221 -2.82 19.72 28.80
N ILE A 222 -2.75 18.50 28.25
CA ILE A 222 -3.91 17.60 28.25
C ILE A 222 -4.14 17.03 29.66
N ASP A 223 -3.07 16.63 30.34
CA ASP A 223 -3.11 16.06 31.70
C ASP A 223 -3.70 17.02 32.75
N GLU A 224 -3.60 18.33 32.52
CA GLU A 224 -4.26 19.36 33.33
C GLU A 224 -5.80 19.31 33.27
N THR A 225 -6.38 18.66 32.25
CA THR A 225 -7.83 18.72 31.97
C THR A 225 -8.50 17.37 31.77
N ALA A 226 -7.74 16.31 31.48
CA ALA A 226 -8.26 14.97 31.21
C ALA A 226 -7.23 13.89 31.56
N ALA A 227 -7.69 12.70 31.93
CA ALA A 227 -6.79 11.57 32.16
C ALA A 227 -6.09 11.18 30.85
N VAL A 228 -4.77 11.29 30.79
CA VAL A 228 -4.01 11.07 29.55
C VAL A 228 -3.16 9.81 29.60
N SER A 229 -3.05 9.14 28.45
CA SER A 229 -2.08 8.07 28.25
C SER A 229 -1.43 8.19 26.88
N ARG A 230 -0.22 7.64 26.71
CA ARG A 230 0.49 7.64 25.43
C ARG A 230 0.67 6.22 24.87
N ILE A 231 0.56 6.10 23.55
CA ILE A 231 0.95 4.93 22.77
C ILE A 231 1.90 5.39 21.67
N ALA A 232 3.12 4.87 21.67
CA ALA A 232 4.15 5.25 20.71
C ALA A 232 5.09 4.09 20.43
N GLY A 233 5.67 4.06 19.24
CA GLY A 233 6.81 3.23 18.91
C GLY A 233 7.95 4.06 18.31
N LYS A 234 9.10 3.40 18.08
CA LYS A 234 10.29 4.02 17.49
C LYS A 234 10.09 4.53 16.05
N ASP A 235 9.09 4.02 15.36
CA ASP A 235 8.68 4.44 14.03
C ASP A 235 7.16 4.18 13.85
N ARG A 236 6.62 4.58 12.69
CA ARG A 236 5.20 4.41 12.35
C ARG A 236 4.69 2.97 12.42
N TYR A 237 5.55 1.99 12.13
CA TYR A 237 5.18 0.58 12.13
C TYR A 237 5.13 0.06 13.57
N ALA A 238 6.08 0.50 14.41
CA ALA A 238 6.09 0.22 15.83
C ALA A 238 4.93 0.90 16.57
N THR A 239 4.54 2.14 16.21
CA THR A 239 3.34 2.78 16.79
C THR A 239 2.07 1.97 16.44
N ALA A 240 1.90 1.57 15.18
CA ALA A 240 0.76 0.73 14.78
C ALA A 240 0.75 -0.62 15.49
N ALA A 241 1.89 -1.28 15.61
CA ALA A 241 2.01 -2.51 16.40
C ALA A 241 1.67 -2.30 17.89
N ALA A 242 2.11 -1.19 18.49
CA ALA A 242 1.82 -0.86 19.89
C ALA A 242 0.33 -0.55 20.13
N VAL A 243 -0.34 0.10 19.18
CA VAL A 243 -1.80 0.30 19.20
C VAL A 243 -2.51 -1.05 19.26
N VAL A 244 -2.15 -1.97 18.36
CA VAL A 244 -2.75 -3.32 18.33
C VAL A 244 -2.42 -4.11 19.60
N ALA A 245 -1.18 -4.01 20.10
CA ALA A 245 -0.75 -4.67 21.33
C ALA A 245 -1.64 -4.29 22.52
N LYS A 246 -1.86 -2.98 22.70
CA LYS A 246 -2.50 -2.41 23.88
C LYS A 246 -4.02 -2.35 23.83
N LEU A 247 -4.60 -2.19 22.64
CA LEU A 247 -6.02 -1.86 22.49
C LEU A 247 -6.88 -2.98 21.92
N TYR A 248 -6.27 -3.99 21.30
CA TYR A 248 -7.00 -5.17 20.79
C TYR A 248 -6.83 -6.37 21.73
N PRO A 249 -7.76 -7.35 21.70
CA PRO A 249 -7.68 -8.56 22.51
C PRO A 249 -6.35 -9.30 22.37
N SER A 250 -6.07 -10.24 23.27
CA SER A 250 -4.84 -11.05 23.25
C SER A 250 -4.71 -11.86 21.95
N THR A 251 -5.83 -12.18 21.29
CA THR A 251 -5.87 -12.79 19.96
C THR A 251 -6.64 -11.93 18.96
N VAL A 252 -6.17 -11.89 17.73
CA VAL A 252 -6.80 -11.21 16.59
C VAL A 252 -6.72 -12.16 15.41
N THR A 253 -7.83 -12.75 14.98
CA THR A 253 -7.81 -13.73 13.87
C THR A 253 -7.58 -13.06 12.52
N ASP A 254 -8.25 -11.93 12.28
CA ASP A 254 -8.24 -11.21 11.00
C ASP A 254 -7.71 -9.79 11.18
N SER A 255 -6.84 -9.36 10.27
CA SER A 255 -6.29 -8.00 10.27
C SER A 255 -6.25 -7.43 8.85
N LEU A 256 -6.41 -6.11 8.74
CA LEU A 256 -6.14 -5.39 7.50
C LEU A 256 -4.67 -4.99 7.45
N VAL A 257 -4.09 -4.96 6.27
CA VAL A 257 -2.72 -4.47 6.04
C VAL A 257 -2.72 -3.40 4.98
N ALA A 258 -2.04 -2.29 5.24
CA ALA A 258 -1.89 -1.21 4.28
C ALA A 258 -0.47 -0.64 4.30
N SER A 259 -0.14 0.14 3.27
CA SER A 259 1.17 0.81 3.21
C SER A 259 1.30 1.82 4.34
N GLY A 260 2.42 1.78 5.06
CA GLY A 260 2.81 2.86 5.96
C GLY A 260 3.48 4.04 5.23
N GLN A 261 3.67 3.95 3.91
CA GLN A 261 4.36 4.95 3.08
C GLN A 261 3.40 5.79 2.22
N GLN A 262 2.12 5.39 2.16
CA GLN A 262 1.04 6.07 1.46
C GLN A 262 -0.19 6.10 2.37
N PHE A 263 -0.98 7.18 2.31
CA PHE A 263 -2.06 7.38 3.28
C PHE A 263 -3.43 6.86 2.78
N ALA A 264 -3.69 6.94 1.47
CA ALA A 264 -5.04 6.87 0.92
C ALA A 264 -5.71 5.51 1.19
N ASP A 265 -4.99 4.42 0.90
CA ASP A 265 -5.50 3.06 1.06
C ASP A 265 -5.75 2.73 2.55
N ALA A 266 -4.82 3.09 3.43
CA ALA A 266 -4.95 2.91 4.87
C ALA A 266 -6.11 3.74 5.45
N LEU A 267 -6.32 4.96 4.96
CA LEU A 267 -7.43 5.81 5.38
C LEU A 267 -8.77 5.17 5.03
N THR A 268 -8.99 4.79 3.78
CA THR A 268 -10.25 4.14 3.37
C THR A 268 -10.42 2.80 4.06
N GLY A 269 -9.33 2.04 4.19
CA GLY A 269 -9.28 0.76 4.90
C GLY A 269 -9.61 0.88 6.38
N SER A 270 -9.31 2.02 7.04
CA SER A 270 -9.63 2.21 8.46
C SER A 270 -11.14 2.26 8.75
N ALA A 271 -11.95 2.80 7.83
CA ALA A 271 -13.41 2.76 7.97
C ALA A 271 -13.94 1.32 7.83
N LEU A 272 -13.38 0.53 6.90
CA LEU A 272 -13.70 -0.89 6.76
C LEU A 272 -13.26 -1.69 7.99
N GLY A 273 -12.04 -1.44 8.48
CA GLY A 273 -11.49 -2.07 9.68
C GLY A 273 -12.39 -1.82 10.89
N ALA A 274 -12.83 -0.57 11.09
CA ALA A 274 -13.77 -0.23 12.17
C ALA A 274 -15.14 -0.89 12.00
N LYS A 275 -15.60 -1.07 10.76
CA LYS A 275 -16.85 -1.79 10.47
C LYS A 275 -16.73 -3.29 10.80
N GLN A 276 -15.61 -3.90 10.45
CA GLN A 276 -15.33 -5.32 10.66
C GLN A 276 -14.66 -5.64 12.01
N LYS A 277 -14.38 -4.63 12.85
CA LYS A 277 -13.63 -4.75 14.11
C LYS A 277 -12.22 -5.35 13.92
N LYS A 278 -11.58 -5.03 12.79
CA LYS A 278 -10.24 -5.49 12.43
C LYS A 278 -9.22 -4.36 12.64
N PRO A 279 -8.06 -4.65 13.26
CA PRO A 279 -6.97 -3.70 13.27
C PRO A 279 -6.43 -3.45 11.86
N VAL A 280 -5.79 -2.29 11.69
CA VAL A 280 -5.03 -1.96 10.47
C VAL A 280 -3.55 -1.96 10.83
N LEU A 281 -2.80 -2.91 10.29
CA LEU A 281 -1.36 -2.98 10.40
C LEU A 281 -0.70 -2.25 9.23
N LEU A 282 0.46 -1.63 9.50
CA LEU A 282 1.23 -0.93 8.49
C LEU A 282 2.46 -1.73 8.08
N VAL A 283 2.77 -1.72 6.78
CA VAL A 283 3.95 -2.36 6.20
C VAL A 283 4.69 -1.44 5.23
N ARG A 284 5.95 -1.77 4.91
CA ARG A 284 6.68 -1.10 3.82
C ARG A 284 6.29 -1.75 2.50
N GLN A 285 6.52 -1.05 1.40
CA GLN A 285 6.14 -1.51 0.07
C GLN A 285 6.65 -2.91 -0.27
N ALA A 286 7.89 -3.26 0.09
CA ALA A 286 8.46 -4.59 -0.18
C ALA A 286 9.08 -5.25 1.07
N LYS A 287 8.66 -4.87 2.27
CA LYS A 287 9.24 -5.43 3.51
C LYS A 287 8.28 -5.42 4.69
N LEU A 288 8.16 -6.56 5.37
CA LEU A 288 7.50 -6.65 6.68
C LEU A 288 8.40 -5.99 7.75
N PRO A 289 7.95 -4.91 8.41
CA PRO A 289 8.68 -4.36 9.55
C PRO A 289 8.74 -5.38 10.70
N PRO A 290 9.85 -5.49 11.46
CA PRO A 290 9.95 -6.41 12.58
C PRO A 290 8.83 -6.26 13.62
N SER A 291 8.48 -5.02 13.98
CA SER A 291 7.37 -4.76 14.91
C SER A 291 6.02 -5.25 14.40
N THR A 292 5.80 -5.17 13.08
CA THR A 292 4.58 -5.70 12.46
C THR A 292 4.60 -7.23 12.43
N LYS A 293 5.75 -7.85 12.18
CA LYS A 293 5.92 -9.31 12.29
C LYS A 293 5.65 -9.80 13.72
N ASP A 294 6.22 -9.11 14.71
CA ASP A 294 6.09 -9.49 16.12
C ASP A 294 4.64 -9.40 16.57
N ILE A 295 3.91 -8.35 16.20
CA ILE A 295 2.50 -8.22 16.61
C ILE A 295 1.60 -9.25 15.93
N ILE A 296 1.87 -9.59 14.67
CA ILE A 296 1.18 -10.67 13.96
C ILE A 296 1.33 -11.99 14.72
N ASN A 297 2.56 -12.33 15.11
CA ASN A 297 2.84 -13.57 15.83
C ASN A 297 2.23 -13.56 17.24
N ASN A 298 2.42 -12.47 17.99
CA ASN A 298 1.98 -12.36 19.36
C ASN A 298 0.44 -12.35 19.48
N LYS A 299 -0.26 -11.76 18.51
CA LYS A 299 -1.73 -11.73 18.46
C LYS A 299 -2.33 -12.92 17.70
N LYS A 300 -1.50 -13.84 17.18
CA LYS A 300 -1.94 -15.01 16.40
C LYS A 300 -2.84 -14.62 15.22
N VAL A 301 -2.40 -13.63 14.45
CA VAL A 301 -3.09 -13.19 13.23
C VAL A 301 -2.94 -14.25 12.15
N ASN A 302 -4.08 -14.80 11.72
CA ASN A 302 -4.13 -15.90 10.76
C ASN A 302 -4.46 -15.40 9.34
N ASN A 303 -5.34 -14.40 9.24
CA ASN A 303 -5.80 -13.88 7.96
C ASN A 303 -5.43 -12.42 7.81
N LEU A 304 -4.85 -12.09 6.66
CA LEU A 304 -4.57 -10.72 6.26
C LEU A 304 -5.39 -10.36 5.02
N THR A 305 -5.97 -9.16 5.04
CA THR A 305 -6.54 -8.53 3.85
C THR A 305 -5.72 -7.28 3.53
N VAL A 306 -5.08 -7.27 2.38
CA VAL A 306 -4.26 -6.14 1.91
C VAL A 306 -5.16 -5.08 1.28
N ILE A 307 -5.05 -3.84 1.76
CA ILE A 307 -5.69 -2.66 1.18
C ILE A 307 -4.63 -1.89 0.39
N GLY A 308 -4.83 -1.80 -0.92
CA GLY A 308 -3.90 -1.14 -1.85
C GLY A 308 -3.22 -2.10 -2.83
N GLY A 309 -2.73 -1.54 -3.94
CA GLY A 309 -2.08 -2.30 -5.01
C GLY A 309 -0.66 -2.77 -4.67
N GLU A 310 -0.06 -3.56 -5.57
CA GLU A 310 1.32 -4.09 -5.43
C GLU A 310 2.39 -2.99 -5.29
N THR A 311 2.14 -1.80 -5.85
CA THR A 311 3.03 -0.63 -5.70
C THR A 311 2.97 0.00 -4.32
N ALA A 312 1.94 -0.29 -3.53
CA ALA A 312 1.77 0.21 -2.15
C ALA A 312 2.19 -0.85 -1.12
N VAL A 313 1.80 -2.12 -1.36
CA VAL A 313 2.15 -3.31 -0.57
C VAL A 313 2.35 -4.47 -1.53
N SER A 314 3.60 -4.86 -1.76
CA SER A 314 3.96 -5.95 -2.64
C SER A 314 3.80 -7.31 -1.97
N LYS A 315 3.73 -8.38 -2.75
CA LYS A 315 3.74 -9.76 -2.22
C LYS A 315 4.98 -10.02 -1.37
N GLU A 316 6.13 -9.51 -1.78
CA GLU A 316 7.40 -9.64 -1.05
C GLU A 316 7.34 -9.02 0.35
N ALA A 317 6.48 -8.00 0.55
CA ALA A 317 6.30 -7.40 1.86
C ALA A 317 5.70 -8.35 2.89
N LEU A 318 4.87 -9.33 2.47
CA LEU A 318 4.19 -10.28 3.37
C LEU A 318 4.74 -11.71 3.23
N ASN A 319 5.48 -11.94 2.15
CA ASN A 319 6.12 -13.19 1.83
C ASN A 319 7.52 -12.90 1.25
N PRO A 320 8.52 -12.59 2.09
CA PRO A 320 9.85 -12.16 1.64
C PRO A 320 10.66 -13.27 0.96
N ASN A 321 10.26 -14.54 1.16
CA ASN A 321 10.77 -15.70 0.44
C ASN A 321 9.56 -16.42 -0.16
N PRO A 322 8.89 -15.85 -1.19
CA PRO A 322 7.85 -16.59 -1.84
C PRO A 322 8.52 -17.80 -2.45
N LYS A 323 8.27 -18.99 -1.87
CA LYS A 323 8.56 -20.25 -2.55
C LYS A 323 7.98 -20.04 -3.95
N PRO A 324 8.79 -20.08 -5.03
CA PRO A 324 8.27 -19.82 -6.35
C PRO A 324 7.01 -20.65 -6.48
N ALA A 325 5.87 -19.99 -6.70
CA ALA A 325 4.65 -20.74 -6.97
C ALA A 325 5.03 -21.73 -8.07
N PRO A 326 4.64 -23.02 -7.96
CA PRO A 326 4.70 -23.89 -9.12
C PRO A 326 3.98 -23.11 -10.21
N ILE A 327 4.74 -22.61 -11.19
CA ILE A 327 4.14 -22.06 -12.39
C ILE A 327 3.29 -23.23 -12.88
N PRO A 328 1.98 -23.08 -13.07
CA PRO A 328 1.23 -24.09 -13.79
C PRO A 328 2.00 -24.26 -15.10
N VAL A 329 2.68 -25.39 -15.25
CA VAL A 329 3.37 -25.72 -16.49
C VAL A 329 2.26 -26.02 -17.47
N VAL A 330 1.63 -24.97 -17.99
CA VAL A 330 0.98 -25.05 -19.28
C VAL A 330 2.15 -25.14 -20.23
N LYS A 331 2.44 -26.36 -20.70
CA LYS A 331 3.31 -26.55 -21.84
C LYS A 331 2.85 -25.55 -22.91
N PRO A 332 3.67 -24.56 -23.28
CA PRO A 332 3.32 -23.67 -24.37
C PRO A 332 3.24 -24.54 -25.62
N SER A 333 2.05 -24.64 -26.21
CA SER A 333 1.96 -25.01 -27.61
C SER A 333 2.64 -23.91 -28.41
N VAL A 334 3.22 -24.28 -29.56
CA VAL A 334 3.85 -23.37 -30.55
C VAL A 334 3.02 -22.10 -30.80
N ASP A 335 1.70 -22.20 -30.64
CA ASP A 335 0.68 -21.15 -30.76
C ASP A 335 0.95 -19.87 -29.91
N VAL A 336 1.44 -19.97 -28.66
CA VAL A 336 1.57 -18.78 -27.79
C VAL A 336 2.66 -17.83 -28.27
N ARG A 337 3.80 -18.36 -28.72
CA ARG A 337 4.90 -17.53 -29.24
C ARG A 337 4.48 -16.85 -30.53
N ASP A 338 3.77 -17.56 -31.41
CA ASP A 338 3.24 -17.00 -32.65
C ASP A 338 2.18 -15.92 -32.39
N ASN A 339 1.33 -16.09 -31.39
CA ASN A 339 0.34 -15.08 -30.98
C ASN A 339 1.00 -13.82 -30.41
N ILE A 340 2.09 -13.95 -29.65
CA ILE A 340 2.89 -12.80 -29.20
C ILE A 340 3.46 -12.04 -30.39
N ILE A 341 4.06 -12.73 -31.37
CA ILE A 341 4.64 -12.09 -32.55
C ILE A 341 3.54 -11.43 -33.40
N THR A 342 2.42 -12.11 -33.58
CA THR A 342 1.27 -11.59 -34.33
C THR A 342 0.71 -10.35 -33.67
N GLU A 343 0.50 -10.38 -32.35
CA GLU A 343 0.02 -9.22 -31.59
C GLU A 343 1.03 -8.08 -31.63
N ALA A 344 2.32 -8.35 -31.45
CA ALA A 344 3.38 -7.36 -31.52
C ALA A 344 3.38 -6.61 -32.87
N LYS A 345 3.29 -7.34 -33.98
CA LYS A 345 3.31 -6.76 -35.33
C LYS A 345 2.12 -5.83 -35.62
N LYS A 346 0.97 -6.01 -34.96
CA LYS A 346 -0.20 -5.11 -35.13
C LYS A 346 0.08 -3.66 -34.73
N HIS A 347 1.08 -3.43 -33.88
CA HIS A 347 1.35 -2.13 -33.31
C HIS A 347 2.50 -1.39 -34.01
N ILE A 348 3.08 -1.95 -35.07
CA ILE A 348 4.15 -1.30 -35.85
C ILE A 348 3.68 0.10 -36.30
N GLY A 349 4.54 1.10 -36.09
CA GLY A 349 4.26 2.51 -36.36
C GLY A 349 3.64 3.28 -35.18
N THR A 350 3.23 2.61 -34.09
CA THR A 350 2.72 3.32 -32.91
C THR A 350 3.82 4.23 -32.32
N PRO A 351 3.56 5.53 -32.10
CA PRO A 351 4.59 6.47 -31.66
C PRO A 351 5.19 6.12 -30.29
N TYR A 352 6.46 6.47 -30.10
CA TYR A 352 7.07 6.37 -28.78
C TYR A 352 6.53 7.47 -27.85
N ARG A 353 6.17 7.09 -26.62
CA ARG A 353 5.84 8.00 -25.52
C ARG A 353 6.43 7.47 -24.23
N TRP A 354 7.29 8.28 -23.59
CA TRP A 354 7.86 7.93 -22.28
C TRP A 354 6.76 7.63 -21.26
N GLY A 355 6.81 6.47 -20.61
CA GLY A 355 5.76 6.03 -19.68
C GLY A 355 4.53 5.40 -20.35
N GLY A 356 4.43 5.43 -21.67
CA GLY A 356 3.26 4.99 -22.44
C GLY A 356 3.02 3.48 -22.40
N THR A 357 1.74 3.09 -22.30
CA THR A 357 1.29 1.69 -22.18
C THR A 357 0.08 1.37 -23.06
N THR A 358 -0.27 2.23 -24.01
CA THR A 358 -1.47 2.09 -24.85
C THR A 358 -1.15 2.36 -26.31
N THR A 359 -2.08 2.04 -27.21
CA THR A 359 -1.94 2.27 -28.66
C THR A 359 -1.88 3.76 -29.06
N SER A 360 -2.12 4.69 -28.13
CA SER A 360 -1.85 6.13 -28.34
C SER A 360 -0.37 6.50 -28.28
N GLY A 361 0.45 5.58 -27.75
CA GLY A 361 1.90 5.67 -27.70
C GLY A 361 2.50 4.80 -26.59
N PHE A 362 3.65 4.20 -26.88
CA PHE A 362 4.31 3.26 -25.98
C PHE A 362 5.72 3.69 -25.59
N ASP A 363 6.18 3.35 -24.39
CA ASP A 363 7.62 3.16 -24.15
C ASP A 363 8.02 1.70 -24.35
N CYS A 364 9.33 1.41 -24.36
CA CYS A 364 9.85 0.08 -24.68
C CYS A 364 9.28 -1.03 -23.78
N SER A 365 9.18 -0.79 -22.48
CA SER A 365 8.67 -1.77 -21.52
C SER A 365 7.14 -1.80 -21.42
N GLY A 366 6.47 -0.67 -21.64
CA GLY A 366 5.01 -0.57 -21.71
C GLY A 366 4.45 -1.24 -22.95
N TYR A 367 5.17 -1.20 -24.08
CA TYR A 367 4.84 -1.93 -25.30
C TYR A 367 4.87 -3.45 -25.08
N LEU A 368 5.99 -3.97 -24.55
CA LEU A 368 6.13 -5.40 -24.25
C LEU A 368 5.04 -5.85 -23.27
N MET A 369 4.81 -5.10 -22.19
CA MET A 369 3.77 -5.43 -21.21
C MET A 369 2.38 -5.49 -21.86
N TYR A 370 2.06 -4.57 -22.76
CA TYR A 370 0.81 -4.57 -23.50
C TYR A 370 0.65 -5.85 -24.35
N VAL A 371 1.67 -6.20 -25.14
CA VAL A 371 1.64 -7.37 -26.03
C VAL A 371 1.49 -8.67 -25.24
N PHE A 372 2.27 -8.85 -24.17
CA PHE A 372 2.21 -10.07 -23.37
C PHE A 372 0.88 -10.20 -22.62
N ASN A 373 0.34 -9.08 -22.08
CA ASN A 373 -0.96 -9.10 -21.41
C ASN A 373 -2.11 -9.50 -22.34
N LYS A 374 -2.06 -9.13 -23.63
CA LYS A 374 -3.04 -9.57 -24.64
C LYS A 374 -3.02 -11.08 -24.90
N ASN A 375 -1.91 -11.73 -24.55
CA ASN A 375 -1.71 -13.17 -24.64
C ASN A 375 -1.82 -13.86 -23.27
N GLY A 376 -2.40 -13.17 -22.27
CA GLY A 376 -2.61 -13.73 -20.92
C GLY A 376 -1.33 -13.87 -20.09
N ILE A 377 -0.20 -13.31 -20.52
CA ILE A 377 1.08 -13.39 -19.83
C ILE A 377 1.38 -12.06 -19.16
N SER A 378 1.47 -12.07 -17.83
CA SER A 378 1.83 -10.88 -17.06
C SER A 378 3.35 -10.77 -16.93
N ILE A 379 3.92 -9.65 -17.37
CA ILE A 379 5.34 -9.33 -17.21
C ILE A 379 5.54 -8.00 -16.45
N PRO A 380 6.68 -7.77 -15.79
CA PRO A 380 6.90 -6.54 -15.03
C PRO A 380 6.91 -5.28 -15.89
N ARG A 381 6.53 -4.13 -15.32
CA ARG A 381 6.44 -2.85 -16.06
C ARG A 381 7.77 -2.24 -16.50
N THR A 382 8.88 -2.56 -15.83
CA THR A 382 10.18 -1.94 -16.08
C THR A 382 11.19 -2.95 -16.60
N THR A 383 12.09 -2.51 -17.48
CA THR A 383 13.17 -3.35 -18.01
C THR A 383 14.08 -3.91 -16.91
N ALA A 384 14.29 -3.16 -15.83
CA ALA A 384 15.07 -3.61 -14.68
C ALA A 384 14.44 -4.82 -13.97
N LEU A 385 13.11 -4.82 -13.78
CA LEU A 385 12.39 -5.95 -13.18
C LEU A 385 12.26 -7.10 -14.17
N MET A 386 12.05 -6.81 -15.46
CA MET A 386 12.06 -7.84 -16.50
C MET A 386 13.40 -8.58 -16.54
N ALA A 387 14.53 -7.90 -16.32
CA ALA A 387 15.85 -8.53 -16.25
C ALA A 387 16.06 -9.46 -15.06
N GLN A 388 15.23 -9.34 -14.02
CA GLN A 388 15.31 -10.12 -12.78
C GLN A 388 14.23 -11.20 -12.72
N SER A 389 13.39 -11.32 -13.74
CA SER A 389 12.28 -12.28 -13.80
C SER A 389 12.21 -12.98 -15.15
N GLY A 390 11.36 -14.00 -15.26
CA GLY A 390 11.36 -14.92 -16.39
C GLY A 390 12.58 -15.86 -16.38
N LYS A 391 12.52 -16.89 -17.22
CA LYS A 391 13.59 -17.88 -17.35
C LYS A 391 14.75 -17.27 -18.14
N PRO A 392 15.99 -17.27 -17.63
CA PRO A 392 17.15 -16.82 -18.40
C PRO A 392 17.37 -17.73 -19.62
N VAL A 393 17.62 -17.11 -20.77
CA VAL A 393 17.90 -17.80 -22.04
C VAL A 393 19.27 -17.33 -22.55
N SER A 394 20.11 -18.26 -23.01
CA SER A 394 21.36 -17.90 -23.68
C SER A 394 21.07 -17.42 -25.10
N TYR A 395 21.93 -16.55 -25.64
CA TYR A 395 21.75 -16.05 -27.01
C TYR A 395 21.65 -17.19 -28.05
N SER A 396 22.39 -18.28 -27.87
CA SER A 396 22.32 -19.47 -28.74
C SER A 396 20.98 -20.23 -28.69
N ASN A 397 20.20 -20.03 -27.62
CA ASN A 397 18.93 -20.73 -27.39
C ASN A 397 17.72 -19.79 -27.47
N VAL A 398 17.92 -18.54 -27.92
CA VAL A 398 16.86 -17.56 -28.03
C VAL A 398 15.81 -18.00 -29.06
N LYS A 399 14.54 -17.86 -28.69
CA LYS A 399 13.38 -18.22 -29.52
C LYS A 399 12.50 -17.01 -29.74
N ILE A 400 11.70 -17.05 -30.80
CA ILE A 400 10.70 -16.00 -31.04
C ILE A 400 9.80 -15.81 -29.82
N GLY A 401 9.51 -14.57 -29.46
CA GLY A 401 8.75 -14.24 -28.26
C GLY A 401 9.60 -14.08 -26.99
N ASP A 402 10.89 -14.42 -26.98
CA ASP A 402 11.76 -14.10 -25.85
C ASP A 402 12.02 -12.59 -25.76
N ILE A 403 12.16 -12.06 -24.55
CA ILE A 403 12.47 -10.65 -24.32
C ILE A 403 13.98 -10.46 -24.31
N VAL A 404 14.48 -9.56 -25.16
CA VAL A 404 15.89 -9.14 -25.22
C VAL A 404 16.03 -7.80 -24.52
N LEU A 405 16.88 -7.74 -23.50
CA LEU A 405 17.07 -6.55 -22.68
C LEU A 405 18.46 -5.96 -22.92
N LEU A 406 18.48 -4.66 -23.22
CA LEU A 406 19.64 -3.99 -23.81
C LEU A 406 20.06 -2.77 -22.97
N ASP A 407 21.35 -2.49 -22.92
CA ASP A 407 21.92 -1.27 -22.35
C ASP A 407 22.40 -0.35 -23.48
N LEU A 408 21.47 0.44 -24.04
CA LEU A 408 21.76 1.32 -25.17
C LEU A 408 22.40 2.65 -24.77
N VAL A 409 22.71 2.84 -23.48
CA VAL A 409 23.28 4.09 -22.95
C VAL A 409 24.77 3.93 -22.65
N ARG A 410 25.21 2.79 -22.11
CA ARG A 410 26.60 2.58 -21.68
C ARG A 410 27.42 1.82 -22.73
N SER A 411 28.74 2.00 -22.68
CA SER A 411 29.71 1.23 -23.46
C SER A 411 29.70 -0.25 -23.05
N THR A 412 29.79 -0.51 -21.74
CA THR A 412 29.72 -1.86 -21.14
C THR A 412 28.33 -2.12 -20.56
N PRO A 413 27.59 -3.13 -21.07
CA PRO A 413 26.24 -3.42 -20.61
C PRO A 413 26.23 -3.92 -19.17
N THR A 414 25.56 -3.19 -18.30
CA THR A 414 25.50 -3.54 -16.87
C THR A 414 24.08 -3.46 -16.29
N ARG A 415 23.17 -2.72 -16.93
CA ARG A 415 21.75 -2.69 -16.56
C ARG A 415 20.89 -2.36 -17.78
N PRO A 416 19.72 -2.95 -17.98
CA PRO A 416 18.95 -2.64 -19.18
C PRO A 416 18.37 -1.22 -19.11
N THR A 417 18.46 -0.52 -20.24
CA THR A 417 17.83 0.77 -20.51
C THR A 417 16.77 0.67 -21.61
N HIS A 418 16.75 -0.45 -22.33
CA HIS A 418 15.82 -0.73 -23.42
C HIS A 418 15.42 -2.20 -23.46
N ALA A 419 14.32 -2.53 -24.15
CA ALA A 419 13.87 -3.91 -24.34
C ALA A 419 13.11 -4.09 -25.65
N GLY A 420 13.16 -5.31 -26.19
CA GLY A 420 12.41 -5.74 -27.37
C GLY A 420 12.04 -7.22 -27.31
N ILE A 421 11.11 -7.64 -28.16
CA ILE A 421 10.72 -9.06 -28.32
C ILE A 421 11.52 -9.62 -29.48
N TYR A 422 12.20 -10.75 -29.30
CA TYR A 422 12.91 -11.44 -30.38
C TYR A 422 11.91 -11.96 -31.42
N VAL A 423 12.13 -11.63 -32.69
CA VAL A 423 11.23 -12.01 -33.80
C VAL A 423 11.85 -12.99 -34.79
N GLY A 424 13.03 -13.54 -34.46
CA GLY A 424 13.80 -14.41 -35.34
C GLY A 424 14.87 -13.67 -36.13
N ASP A 425 15.74 -14.41 -36.81
CA ASP A 425 16.77 -13.89 -37.72
C ASP A 425 17.63 -12.76 -37.14
N GLY A 426 17.96 -12.85 -35.85
CA GLY A 426 18.76 -11.82 -35.17
C GLY A 426 18.05 -10.46 -35.05
N LYS A 427 16.71 -10.41 -35.05
CA LYS A 427 15.93 -9.16 -34.99
C LYS A 427 15.06 -9.09 -33.75
N ILE A 428 14.76 -7.86 -33.32
CA ILE A 428 13.79 -7.57 -32.27
C ILE A 428 12.70 -6.60 -32.77
N ILE A 429 11.49 -6.75 -32.26
CA ILE A 429 10.43 -5.73 -32.34
C ILE A 429 10.39 -4.94 -31.03
N HIS A 430 10.44 -3.62 -31.11
CA HIS A 430 10.55 -2.73 -29.95
C HIS A 430 9.96 -1.36 -30.24
N ALA A 431 9.68 -0.57 -29.20
CA ALA A 431 9.28 0.84 -29.34
C ALA A 431 10.52 1.75 -29.26
N GLY A 432 11.00 2.23 -30.40
CA GLY A 432 12.15 3.13 -30.50
C GLY A 432 11.77 4.61 -30.40
N THR A 433 12.59 5.42 -29.73
CA THR A 433 12.31 6.84 -29.43
C THR A 433 12.03 7.71 -30.66
N SER A 434 12.68 7.44 -31.80
CA SER A 434 12.51 8.17 -33.06
C SER A 434 11.69 7.41 -34.11
N THR A 435 11.47 6.11 -33.93
CA THR A 435 10.88 5.23 -34.95
C THR A 435 9.51 4.68 -34.56
N GLY A 436 9.08 4.86 -33.31
CA GLY A 436 7.92 4.18 -32.77
C GLY A 436 8.14 2.67 -32.70
N VAL A 437 7.05 1.89 -32.67
CA VAL A 437 7.15 0.42 -32.72
C VAL A 437 7.70 0.00 -34.08
N THR A 438 8.86 -0.66 -34.09
CA THR A 438 9.56 -1.08 -35.30
C THR A 438 10.33 -2.38 -35.08
N ILE A 439 10.77 -3.00 -36.18
CA ILE A 439 11.65 -4.17 -36.16
C ILE A 439 13.07 -3.71 -36.51
N THR A 440 14.06 -4.12 -35.71
CA THR A 440 15.46 -3.75 -35.91
C THR A 440 16.35 -4.99 -35.76
N PRO A 441 17.34 -5.19 -36.65
CA PRO A 441 18.39 -6.19 -36.43
C PRO A 441 19.19 -5.88 -35.17
N LEU A 442 19.65 -6.92 -34.46
CA LEU A 442 20.54 -6.79 -33.32
C LEU A 442 21.98 -6.51 -33.79
N ASP A 443 22.40 -7.15 -34.88
CA ASP A 443 23.67 -6.86 -35.53
C ASP A 443 23.45 -5.79 -36.62
N THR A 444 23.44 -4.52 -36.21
CA THR A 444 23.40 -3.38 -37.13
C THR A 444 24.78 -2.77 -37.26
N SER A 445 25.10 -2.26 -38.47
CA SER A 445 26.32 -1.49 -38.74
C SER A 445 26.43 -0.22 -37.88
N TRP A 446 25.30 0.26 -37.36
CA TRP A 446 25.20 1.37 -36.41
C TRP A 446 24.85 0.87 -35.00
N GLY A 447 25.86 0.44 -34.24
CA GLY A 447 25.78 0.32 -32.78
C GLY A 447 25.86 -1.08 -32.17
N HIS A 448 25.92 -2.16 -32.97
CA HIS A 448 26.11 -3.54 -32.49
C HIS A 448 25.28 -3.88 -31.24
N TRP A 449 23.96 -3.88 -31.38
CA TRP A 449 23.04 -4.08 -30.26
C TRP A 449 23.17 -5.48 -29.65
N ASP A 450 23.65 -6.46 -30.42
CA ASP A 450 24.10 -7.76 -29.95
C ASP A 450 25.13 -7.63 -28.79
N LYS A 451 26.09 -6.71 -28.90
CA LYS A 451 27.07 -6.40 -27.86
C LYS A 451 26.49 -5.56 -26.71
N LYS A 452 25.23 -5.12 -26.82
CA LYS A 452 24.51 -4.34 -25.80
C LYS A 452 23.54 -5.18 -24.98
N ILE A 453 23.44 -6.48 -25.25
CA ILE A 453 22.54 -7.39 -24.53
C ILE A 453 23.04 -7.54 -23.09
N VAL A 454 22.17 -7.22 -22.14
CA VAL A 454 22.38 -7.45 -20.71
C VAL A 454 21.91 -8.86 -20.35
N THR A 455 20.71 -9.23 -20.79
CA THR A 455 20.12 -10.55 -20.53
C THR A 455 18.95 -10.82 -21.49
N ILE A 456 18.63 -12.10 -21.70
CA ILE A 456 17.45 -12.55 -22.44
C ILE A 456 16.58 -13.37 -21.51
N ARG A 457 15.27 -13.11 -21.54
CA ARG A 457 14.29 -13.71 -20.62
C ARG A 457 13.11 -14.28 -21.38
N SER A 458 12.81 -15.55 -21.14
CA SER A 458 11.61 -16.24 -21.63
C SER A 458 10.50 -16.16 -20.58
N TYR A 459 9.29 -15.83 -21.03
CA TYR A 459 8.06 -15.81 -20.24
C TYR A 459 7.01 -16.76 -20.83
N THR A 460 7.45 -17.63 -21.73
CA THR A 460 6.63 -18.49 -22.58
C THR A 460 7.13 -19.92 -22.50
N ASP A 461 7.79 -20.32 -21.40
CA ASP A 461 8.31 -21.68 -21.17
C ASP A 461 7.86 -22.21 -19.80
#